data_AF-A0A957UW94-F1
#
_entry.id   AF-A0A957UW94-F1
#
_cell.length_a   1.000
_cell.length_b   1.000
_cell.length_c   1.000
_cell.angle_alpha   90.00
_cell.angle_beta   90.00
_cell.angle_gamma   90.00
#
_symmetry.space_group_name_H-M   'P 1'
#
loop_
_entity.id
_entity.type
_entity.pdbx_description
1 polymer ?
#
loop_
_entity_poly.entity_id
_entity_poly.type
_entity_poly.pdbx_seq_one_letter_code
_entity_poly.pdbx_strand_id
1 'polypeptide(L)' 'TINLDTKPEPSTQIAGAELVGNYAIRLEWTDGHATGIYGFSALRAASSLEMLKADGTPLLNFEFIAT' A
#
# COMPACT_ATOMS: atom_id res chain seq x y z
N THR A 1 26.21 27.46 -6.68
CA THR A 1 25.35 26.84 -7.71
C THR A 1 24.50 25.79 -7.03
N ILE A 2 23.17 25.91 -7.07
CA ILE A 2 22.30 24.85 -6.52
C ILE A 2 22.28 23.73 -7.56
N ASN A 3 22.69 22.53 -7.15
CA ASN A 3 22.72 21.37 -8.01
C ASN A 3 21.28 20.86 -8.17
N LEU A 4 20.74 20.94 -9.38
CA LEU A 4 19.36 20.56 -9.70
C LEU A 4 19.23 19.07 -10.09
N ASP A 5 20.35 18.35 -10.18
CA ASP A 5 20.38 16.97 -10.66
C ASP A 5 20.19 15.92 -9.54
N THR A 6 20.15 16.33 -8.28
CA THR A 6 19.90 15.41 -7.15
C THR A 6 18.41 15.29 -6.88
N LYS A 7 17.69 14.50 -7.69
CA LYS A 7 16.39 13.97 -7.27
C LYS A 7 16.63 13.09 -6.04
N PRO A 8 15.94 13.29 -4.91
CA PRO A 8 16.08 12.38 -3.78
C PRO A 8 15.72 10.96 -4.22
N GLU A 9 16.50 9.98 -3.77
CA GLU A 9 16.19 8.57 -3.99
C GLU A 9 14.76 8.29 -3.54
N PRO A 10 13.96 7.54 -4.33
CA PRO A 10 12.60 7.25 -3.97
C PRO A 10 12.54 6.55 -2.61
N SER A 11 11.77 7.13 -1.70
CA SER A 11 11.57 6.59 -0.35
C SER A 11 10.65 5.38 -0.40
N THR A 12 10.95 4.36 0.40
CA THR A 12 10.06 3.21 0.65
C THR A 12 9.17 3.42 1.87
N GLN A 13 9.25 4.56 2.55
CA GLN A 13 8.43 4.87 3.72
C GLN A 13 7.11 5.54 3.31
N ILE A 14 6.02 5.04 3.89
CA ILE A 14 4.67 5.56 3.69
C ILE A 14 4.41 6.73 4.64
N ALA A 15 4.00 7.87 4.10
CA ALA A 15 3.54 9.04 4.85
C ALA A 15 2.01 9.02 5.05
N GLY A 16 1.28 8.43 4.11
CA GLY A 16 -0.18 8.41 4.12
C GLY A 16 -0.77 7.38 3.17
N ALA A 17 -2.06 7.07 3.36
CA ALA A 17 -2.81 6.21 2.47
C ALA A 17 -4.27 6.64 2.43
N GLU A 18 -4.88 6.54 1.26
CA GLU A 18 -6.30 6.88 1.06
C GLU A 18 -6.98 5.88 0.14
N LEU A 19 -8.30 5.71 0.36
CA LEU A 19 -9.12 4.91 -0.53
C LEU A 19 -9.38 5.67 -1.82
N VAL A 20 -9.18 4.98 -2.94
CA VAL A 20 -9.56 5.46 -4.27
C VAL A 20 -10.83 4.72 -4.67
N GLY A 21 -11.96 5.39 -4.46
CA GLY A 21 -13.28 4.79 -4.60
C GLY A 21 -13.39 3.50 -3.78
N ASN A 22 -13.94 2.45 -4.40
CA ASN A 22 -14.09 1.13 -3.76
C ASN A 22 -13.23 0.04 -4.43
N TYR A 23 -12.10 0.41 -5.05
CA TYR A 23 -11.31 -0.54 -5.85
C TYR A 23 -9.80 -0.50 -5.62
N ALA A 24 -9.27 0.53 -4.97
CA ALA A 24 -7.83 0.71 -4.82
C ALA A 24 -7.45 1.57 -3.60
N ILE A 25 -6.15 1.56 -3.29
CA ILE A 25 -5.51 2.47 -2.34
C ILE A 25 -4.48 3.31 -3.08
N ARG A 26 -4.41 4.61 -2.79
CA ARG A 26 -3.28 5.47 -3.16
C ARG A 26 -2.39 5.67 -1.95
N LEU A 27 -1.08 5.63 -2.17
CA LEU A 27 -0.06 5.82 -1.14
C LEU A 27 0.65 7.16 -1.35
N GLU A 28 0.89 7.86 -0.25
CA GLU A 28 1.74 9.04 -0.18
C GLU A 28 3.08 8.63 0.45
N TRP A 29 4.18 9.02 -0.19
CA TRP A 29 5.53 8.66 0.22
C TRP A 29 6.20 9.82 0.95
N THR A 30 7.11 9.53 1.89
CA THR A 30 7.75 10.58 2.71
C THR A 30 8.65 11.53 1.93
N ASP A 31 9.00 11.18 0.69
CA ASP A 31 9.77 12.02 -0.22
C ASP A 31 8.89 12.92 -1.11
N GLY A 32 7.57 12.95 -0.86
CA GLY A 32 6.62 13.81 -1.57
C GLY A 32 6.13 13.25 -2.90
N HIS A 33 6.58 12.06 -3.32
CA HIS A 33 5.94 11.37 -4.43
C HIS A 33 4.59 10.80 -3.96
N ALA A 34 3.60 10.83 -4.84
CA ALA A 34 2.29 10.23 -4.61
C ALA A 34 1.85 9.44 -5.86
N THR A 35 2.81 8.80 -6.51
CA THR A 35 2.58 8.03 -7.72
C THR A 35 2.19 6.60 -7.34
N GLY A 36 1.03 6.16 -7.81
CA GLY A 36 0.59 4.76 -7.71
C GLY A 36 -0.81 4.62 -7.14
N ILE A 37 -1.70 4.03 -7.92
CA ILE A 37 -3.00 3.53 -7.46
C ILE A 37 -2.90 2.01 -7.47
N TYR A 38 -2.96 1.42 -6.28
CA TYR A 38 -2.83 -0.01 -6.08
C TYR A 38 -4.21 -0.64 -6.00
N GLY A 39 -4.65 -1.25 -7.10
CA GLY A 39 -5.91 -1.98 -7.15
C GLY A 39 -5.92 -3.16 -6.17
N PHE A 40 -7.03 -3.36 -5.47
CA PHE A 40 -7.15 -4.46 -4.50
C PHE A 40 -6.93 -5.84 -5.11
N SER A 41 -7.30 -6.02 -6.39
CA SER A 41 -7.02 -7.25 -7.13
C SER A 41 -5.52 -7.52 -7.28
N ALA A 42 -4.75 -6.51 -7.68
CA ALA A 42 -3.31 -6.61 -7.84
C ALA A 42 -2.61 -6.81 -6.48
N LEU A 43 -3.05 -6.11 -5.44
CA LEU A 43 -2.52 -6.30 -4.07
C LEU A 43 -2.73 -7.73 -3.57
N ARG A 44 -3.94 -8.31 -3.77
CA ARG A 44 -4.22 -9.70 -3.42
C ARG A 44 -3.46 -10.71 -4.28
N ALA A 45 -3.21 -10.40 -5.54
CA ALA A 45 -2.40 -11.25 -6.40
C ALA A 45 -0.91 -11.21 -6.01
N ALA A 46 -0.44 -10.06 -5.52
CA ALA A 46 0.94 -9.86 -5.09
C ALA A 46 1.21 -10.37 -3.66
N SER A 47 0.17 -10.56 -2.83
CA SER A 47 0.35 -11.22 -1.54
C SER A 47 0.72 -12.68 -1.77
N SER A 48 1.97 -13.03 -1.50
CA SER A 48 2.37 -14.43 -1.33
C SER A 48 1.43 -15.09 -0.31
N LEU A 49 1.07 -16.35 -0.59
CA LEU A 49 0.13 -17.18 0.17
C LEU A 49 0.44 -17.33 1.68
N GLU A 50 1.52 -16.73 2.18
CA GLU A 50 1.92 -16.72 3.59
C GLU A 50 1.03 -15.87 4.50
N MET A 51 0.16 -15.00 3.95
CA MET A 51 -0.86 -14.29 4.74
C MET A 51 -2.20 -15.05 4.87
N LEU A 52 -2.29 -16.23 4.26
CA LEU A 52 -3.38 -17.17 4.46
C LEU A 52 -2.84 -18.29 5.36
N LYS A 53 -3.60 -18.69 6.38
CA LYS A 53 -3.38 -19.98 7.03
C LYS A 53 -3.39 -21.08 5.95
N ALA A 54 -2.72 -22.21 6.20
CA ALA A 54 -2.70 -23.35 5.29
C ALA A 54 -4.11 -23.89 4.91
N ASP A 55 -5.14 -23.49 5.66
CA ASP A 55 -6.56 -23.80 5.44
C ASP A 55 -7.31 -22.73 4.61
N GLY A 56 -6.62 -21.70 4.09
CA GLY A 56 -7.20 -20.63 3.29
C GLY A 56 -7.83 -19.48 4.10
N THR A 57 -7.75 -19.51 5.42
CA THR A 57 -8.27 -18.41 6.27
C THR A 57 -7.29 -17.23 6.28
N PRO A 58 -7.72 -15.97 6.11
CA PRO A 58 -6.83 -14.83 6.27
C PRO A 58 -6.23 -14.78 7.69
N LEU A 59 -4.93 -14.45 7.79
CA LEU A 59 -4.23 -14.26 9.07
C LEU A 59 -4.66 -13.00 9.83
N LEU A 60 -5.48 -12.14 9.21
CA LEU A 60 -6.10 -11.00 9.88
C LEU A 60 -7.53 -11.37 10.30
N ASN A 61 -7.69 -11.61 11.60
CA ASN A 61 -8.98 -11.68 12.28
C ASN A 61 -9.64 -10.30 12.30
N PHE A 62 -10.37 -9.95 11.24
CA PHE A 62 -11.38 -8.88 11.31
C PHE A 62 -12.63 -9.40 12.04
N GLU A 63 -12.51 -9.80 13.30
CA GLU A 63 -13.69 -9.85 14.15
C GLU A 63 -14.09 -8.40 14.46
N PHE A 64 -15.02 -7.91 13.64
CA PHE A 64 -16.16 -7.11 14.09
C PHE A 64 -15.82 -5.90 14.99
N ILE A 65 -15.43 -4.78 14.40
CA ILE A 65 -15.97 -3.49 14.87
C ILE A 65 -17.31 -3.31 14.17
N ALA A 66 -18.32 -3.99 14.71
CA ALA A 66 -19.70 -3.57 14.61
C ALA A 66 -20.30 -3.61 16.02
N THR A 67 -20.07 -2.54 16.76
CA THR A 67 -20.98 -1.92 17.73
C THR A 67 -20.53 -0.47 17.90
#